data_AF-A0A1X0UU84-F1
#
_entry.id   AF-A0A1X0UU84-F1
#
_cell.length_a   1.000
_cell.length_b   1.000
_cell.length_c   1.000
_cell.angle_alpha   90.00
_cell.angle_beta   90.00
_cell.angle_gamma   90.00
#
_symmetry.space_group_name_H-M   'P 1'
#
loop_
_entity.id
_entity.type
_entity.pdbx_description
1 polymer ?
#
loop_
_entity_poly.entity_id
_entity_poly.type
_entity_poly.pdbx_seq_one_letter_code
_entity_poly.pdbx_strand_id
1 'polypeptide(L)'
;MCAIVASTPGVANADQFRNGQWIFGSIEQEFIRFLNPDNSSRIGEPTSGELLAGSDGRGRWQSFGFDTNRIVWSPDVDPGRGRQIGGFILQKWLTYGVRPNQTPLDSDERGRLKYPTTAEEPAVGGRYNNFQGGAITYEFGKASAYATWGDIRNTWSQNGYETGQYGFPSSDELRCAAAPSSNGTFGAAGQLFKSGSTYITSGVSGPFGNRIGYTAVDAFSKTLKLTGSTKYQTNLNYAVGKWNDTSAGLGKVTITQGASAGSANLTVSDVNIPGGFIGQYSPGNRTLQFNDVYLAPGAPSYNGTSYANDTRRNHTASHELGHALGLYHSCETQLMTPINSTVQGPNPLDRTIYNNLWSN
;
A
#
# COMPACT_ATOMS: atom_id res chain seq x y z
N MET A 1 17.02 -42.99 48.78
CA MET A 1 17.76 -42.94 47.50
C MET A 1 17.41 -41.62 46.84
N CYS A 2 18.36 -40.69 46.76
CA CYS A 2 18.18 -39.39 46.11
C CYS A 2 18.75 -39.53 44.69
N ALA A 3 17.89 -39.44 43.67
CA ALA A 3 18.32 -39.55 42.27
C ALA A 3 18.89 -38.20 41.82
N ILE A 4 20.20 -38.15 41.59
CA ILE A 4 20.88 -37.03 40.94
C ILE A 4 20.53 -37.09 39.46
N VAL A 5 19.77 -36.10 38.98
CA VAL A 5 19.59 -35.87 37.54
C VAL A 5 20.87 -35.20 37.05
N ALA A 6 21.73 -35.97 36.39
CA ALA A 6 22.86 -35.42 35.65
C ALA A 6 22.33 -34.79 34.35
N SER A 7 22.20 -33.46 34.34
CA SER A 7 22.07 -32.73 33.08
C SER A 7 23.39 -32.83 32.33
N THR A 8 23.38 -33.41 31.13
CA THR A 8 24.52 -33.32 30.23
C THR A 8 24.81 -31.84 29.96
N PRO A 9 26.03 -31.33 30.22
CA PRO A 9 26.38 -29.97 29.83
C PRO A 9 26.19 -29.83 28.32
N GLY A 10 25.38 -28.84 27.91
CA GLY A 10 25.29 -28.45 26.52
C GLY A 10 26.68 -28.11 26.00
N VAL A 11 26.95 -28.45 24.75
CA VAL A 11 28.23 -28.15 24.10
C VAL A 11 28.44 -26.64 24.16
N ALA A 12 29.38 -26.20 25.00
CA ALA A 12 29.81 -24.81 25.04
C ALA A 12 30.62 -24.57 23.76
N ASN A 13 30.02 -23.91 22.77
CA ASN A 13 30.80 -23.29 21.70
C ASN A 13 31.53 -22.10 22.34
N ALA A 14 32.85 -22.01 22.14
CA ALA A 14 33.61 -20.85 22.56
C ALA A 14 33.23 -19.65 21.69
N ASP A 15 32.98 -18.50 22.32
CA ASP A 15 32.64 -17.25 21.64
C ASP A 15 33.64 -16.96 20.50
N GLN A 16 33.16 -16.48 19.35
CA GLN A 16 34.03 -16.14 18.23
C GLN A 16 34.70 -14.78 18.46
N PHE A 17 36.00 -14.70 18.21
CA PHE A 17 36.72 -13.43 18.06
C PHE A 17 37.31 -13.33 16.65
N ARG A 18 36.79 -12.42 15.84
CA ARG A 18 37.14 -12.29 14.42
C ARG A 18 37.22 -10.82 14.03
N ASN A 19 38.20 -10.47 13.21
CA ASN A 19 38.39 -9.10 12.72
C ASN A 19 38.35 -8.02 13.84
N GLY A 20 38.89 -8.35 15.02
CA GLY A 20 38.89 -7.45 16.18
C GLY A 20 37.54 -7.29 16.90
N GLN A 21 36.52 -8.09 16.54
CA GLN A 21 35.18 -8.05 17.12
C GLN A 21 34.82 -9.38 17.78
N TRP A 22 34.16 -9.30 18.93
CA TRP A 22 33.54 -10.46 19.58
C TRP A 22 32.17 -10.74 18.99
N ILE A 23 31.84 -12.02 18.84
CA ILE A 23 30.53 -12.51 18.42
C ILE A 23 30.16 -13.63 19.42
N PHE A 24 29.07 -13.44 20.15
CA PHE A 24 28.67 -14.33 21.23
C PHE A 24 27.14 -14.47 21.29
N GLY A 25 26.68 -15.40 22.14
CA GLY A 25 25.27 -15.56 22.46
C GLY A 25 24.40 -15.86 21.24
N SER A 26 23.19 -15.29 21.21
CA SER A 26 22.20 -15.60 20.17
C SER A 26 22.60 -15.08 18.78
N ILE A 27 23.44 -14.05 18.69
CA ILE A 27 24.02 -13.60 17.41
C ILE A 27 25.02 -14.63 16.89
N GLU A 28 25.87 -15.17 17.77
CA GLU A 28 26.81 -16.23 17.41
C GLU A 28 26.08 -17.48 16.90
N GLN A 29 24.97 -17.89 17.53
CA GLN A 29 24.20 -19.05 17.11
C GLN A 29 23.72 -18.98 15.65
N GLU A 30 23.45 -17.77 15.15
CA GLU A 30 23.13 -17.57 13.74
C GLU A 30 24.41 -17.47 12.89
N PHE A 31 25.46 -16.80 13.38
CA PHE A 31 26.72 -16.65 12.67
C PHE A 31 27.41 -17.98 12.35
N ILE A 32 27.45 -18.92 13.30
CA ILE A 32 28.12 -20.23 13.11
C ILE A 32 27.51 -21.05 11.96
N ARG A 33 26.26 -20.80 11.58
CA ARG A 33 25.62 -21.45 10.42
C ARG A 33 26.26 -21.03 9.09
N PHE A 34 26.84 -19.84 9.04
CA PHE A 34 27.60 -19.35 7.88
C PHE A 34 29.06 -19.81 7.88
N LEU A 35 29.53 -20.40 8.99
CA LEU A 35 30.85 -21.03 9.06
C LEU A 35 30.82 -22.50 8.60
N ASN A 36 29.63 -23.09 8.46
CA ASN A 36 29.48 -24.44 7.96
C ASN A 36 30.02 -24.51 6.51
N PRO A 37 31.01 -25.37 6.20
CA PRO A 37 31.56 -25.53 4.84
C PRO A 37 30.51 -25.88 3.79
N ASP A 38 29.42 -26.55 4.19
CA ASP A 38 28.32 -26.94 3.30
C ASP A 38 27.37 -25.76 3.00
N ASN A 39 27.50 -24.65 3.73
CA ASN A 39 26.75 -23.42 3.46
C ASN A 39 27.51 -22.56 2.44
N SER A 40 26.98 -22.49 1.22
CA SER A 40 27.55 -21.65 0.16
C SER A 40 27.31 -20.14 0.36
N SER A 41 26.42 -19.75 1.28
CA SER A 41 26.14 -18.35 1.59
C SER A 41 27.21 -17.76 2.50
N ARG A 42 27.76 -16.60 2.12
CA ARG A 42 28.76 -15.89 2.92
C ARG A 42 28.17 -14.61 3.50
N ILE A 43 28.21 -14.49 4.83
CA ILE A 43 27.79 -13.27 5.54
C ILE A 43 28.94 -12.24 5.65
N GLY A 44 30.19 -12.70 5.55
CA GLY A 44 31.40 -11.88 5.72
C GLY A 44 31.87 -11.80 7.18
N GLU A 45 32.99 -11.11 7.39
CA GLU A 45 33.56 -10.88 8.73
C GLU A 45 32.78 -9.81 9.50
N PRO A 46 32.75 -9.84 10.84
CA PRO A 46 32.10 -8.81 11.64
C PRO A 46 32.80 -7.45 11.43
N THR A 47 32.01 -6.39 11.35
CA THR A 47 32.48 -4.99 11.18
C THR A 47 32.11 -4.07 12.33
N SER A 48 31.31 -4.56 13.28
CA SER A 48 30.97 -3.85 14.52
C SER A 48 31.05 -4.81 15.71
N GLY A 49 31.06 -4.25 16.92
CA GLY A 49 30.66 -5.01 18.11
C GLY A 49 29.15 -5.22 18.13
N GLU A 50 28.67 -5.91 19.16
CA GLU A 50 27.24 -6.03 19.44
C GLU A 50 26.67 -4.69 19.92
N LEU A 51 25.61 -4.22 19.27
CA LEU A 51 24.95 -2.95 19.52
C LEU A 51 23.50 -3.17 19.95
N LEU A 52 22.92 -2.21 20.68
CA LEU A 52 21.51 -2.27 21.09
C LEU A 52 20.60 -2.19 19.87
N ALA A 53 19.58 -3.05 19.85
CA ALA A 53 18.47 -3.00 18.92
C ALA A 53 17.18 -2.62 19.66
N GLY A 54 16.34 -1.81 19.02
CA GLY A 54 15.03 -1.41 19.51
C GLY A 54 15.07 -0.35 20.61
N SER A 55 13.90 0.18 20.95
CA SER A 55 13.73 1.21 21.99
C SER A 55 13.63 0.64 23.41
N ASP A 56 13.43 -0.66 23.55
CA ASP A 56 13.28 -1.34 24.85
C ASP A 56 14.61 -1.78 25.48
N GLY A 57 15.73 -1.59 24.77
CA GLY A 57 17.08 -1.95 25.23
C GLY A 57 17.34 -3.46 25.34
N ARG A 58 16.41 -4.31 24.88
CA ARG A 58 16.53 -5.77 25.03
C ARG A 58 17.10 -6.46 23.79
N GLY A 59 16.89 -5.91 22.61
CA GLY A 59 17.43 -6.48 21.38
C GLY A 59 18.90 -6.14 21.18
N ARG A 60 19.52 -6.88 20.26
CA ARG A 60 20.93 -6.74 19.87
C ARG A 60 21.10 -6.89 18.38
N TRP A 61 22.06 -6.19 17.79
CA TRP A 61 22.44 -6.41 16.40
C TRP A 61 23.95 -6.25 16.20
N GLN A 62 24.47 -6.88 15.16
CA GLN A 62 25.86 -6.76 14.75
C GLN A 62 25.96 -6.75 13.23
N SER A 63 26.86 -5.92 12.69
CA SER A 63 27.13 -5.80 11.25
C SER A 63 28.21 -6.78 10.78
N PHE A 64 28.05 -7.25 9.54
CA PHE A 64 28.97 -8.16 8.86
C PHE A 64 29.18 -7.77 7.40
N GLY A 65 30.34 -8.14 6.83
CA GLY A 65 30.61 -8.07 5.40
C GLY A 65 30.60 -6.64 4.85
N PHE A 66 31.22 -5.69 5.55
CA PHE A 66 31.20 -4.25 5.22
C PHE A 66 29.79 -3.65 5.25
N ASP A 67 29.05 -3.94 6.32
CA ASP A 67 27.68 -3.46 6.56
C ASP A 67 26.64 -3.88 5.50
N THR A 68 26.98 -4.89 4.69
CA THR A 68 26.05 -5.51 3.74
C THR A 68 25.11 -6.51 4.39
N ASN A 69 25.44 -6.93 5.62
CA ASN A 69 24.67 -7.89 6.41
C ASN A 69 24.54 -7.42 7.86
N ARG A 70 23.42 -7.75 8.49
CA ARG A 70 23.24 -7.68 9.94
C ARG A 70 22.70 -9.01 10.45
N ILE A 71 23.15 -9.42 11.64
CA ILE A 71 22.41 -10.38 12.45
C ILE A 71 21.73 -9.59 13.55
N VAL A 72 20.41 -9.71 13.64
CA VAL A 72 19.57 -9.00 14.61
C VAL A 72 18.90 -10.02 15.51
N TRP A 73 18.93 -9.80 16.82
CA TRP A 73 18.35 -10.67 17.83
C TRP A 73 17.39 -9.89 18.71
N SER A 74 16.29 -10.55 19.09
CA SER A 74 15.35 -10.08 20.11
C SER A 74 14.85 -11.27 20.92
N PRO A 75 14.82 -11.17 22.26
CA PRO A 75 14.32 -12.23 23.12
C PRO A 75 12.84 -12.55 22.88
N ASP A 76 12.07 -11.59 22.35
CA ASP A 76 10.63 -11.76 22.05
C ASP A 76 10.37 -12.47 20.72
N VAL A 77 11.37 -12.54 19.84
CA VAL A 77 11.27 -13.27 18.58
C VAL A 77 11.78 -14.68 18.75
N ASP A 78 13.00 -14.81 19.26
CA ASP A 78 13.67 -16.08 19.47
C ASP A 78 14.77 -15.89 20.51
N PRO A 79 14.61 -16.41 21.74
CA PRO A 79 15.60 -16.22 22.79
C PRO A 79 16.95 -16.86 22.45
N GLY A 80 16.98 -17.90 21.61
CA GLY A 80 18.18 -18.69 21.35
C GLY A 80 18.95 -18.30 20.08
N ARG A 81 18.38 -17.48 19.19
CA ARG A 81 19.02 -17.24 17.89
C ARG A 81 18.61 -15.92 17.23
N GLY A 82 19.61 -15.19 16.73
CA GLY A 82 19.42 -14.03 15.86
C GLY A 82 18.86 -14.39 14.47
N ARG A 83 18.65 -13.39 13.63
CA ARG A 83 18.21 -13.54 12.24
C ARG A 83 19.11 -12.70 11.34
N GLN A 84 19.68 -13.32 10.32
CA GLN A 84 20.45 -12.62 9.31
C GLN A 84 19.52 -11.87 8.33
N ILE A 85 19.88 -10.62 8.04
CA ILE A 85 19.29 -9.78 7.00
C ILE A 85 20.43 -9.21 6.16
N GLY A 86 20.33 -9.26 4.83
CA GLY A 86 21.40 -8.78 3.95
C GLY A 86 20.91 -8.06 2.69
N GLY A 87 21.88 -7.48 1.97
CA GLY A 87 21.71 -6.96 0.62
C GLY A 87 20.52 -6.00 0.46
N PHE A 88 19.71 -6.20 -0.58
CA PHE A 88 18.55 -5.36 -0.87
C PHE A 88 17.51 -5.35 0.25
N ILE A 89 17.38 -6.44 1.02
CA ILE A 89 16.45 -6.51 2.14
C ILE A 89 16.93 -5.61 3.27
N LEU A 90 18.21 -5.70 3.64
CA LEU A 90 18.80 -4.84 4.66
C LEU A 90 18.72 -3.37 4.24
N GLN A 91 19.13 -3.07 3.01
CA GLN A 91 19.04 -1.71 2.46
C GLN A 91 17.61 -1.18 2.54
N LYS A 92 16.63 -2.01 2.17
CA LYS A 92 15.22 -1.62 2.26
C LYS A 92 14.81 -1.36 3.70
N TRP A 93 15.07 -2.29 4.61
CA TRP A 93 14.68 -2.19 6.02
C TRP A 93 15.29 -0.96 6.74
N LEU A 94 16.54 -0.59 6.41
CA LEU A 94 17.21 0.59 6.97
C LEU A 94 16.77 1.92 6.34
N THR A 95 16.24 1.90 5.11
CA THR A 95 15.77 3.10 4.40
C THR A 95 14.26 3.27 4.43
N TYR A 96 13.53 2.26 4.92
CA TYR A 96 12.08 2.24 5.02
C TYR A 96 11.57 3.26 6.05
N GLY A 97 11.43 4.51 5.63
CA GLY A 97 11.06 5.59 6.55
C GLY A 97 11.15 7.00 5.96
N VAL A 98 11.83 7.18 4.83
CA VAL A 98 11.96 8.50 4.18
C VAL A 98 10.81 8.73 3.20
N ARG A 99 9.84 9.55 3.62
CA ARG A 99 8.88 10.22 2.72
C ARG A 99 9.35 11.66 2.50
N PRO A 100 9.08 12.29 1.34
CA PRO A 100 9.03 13.74 1.27
C PRO A 100 7.92 14.23 2.21
N ASN A 101 8.24 15.07 3.19
CA ASN A 101 7.29 15.81 4.04
C ASN A 101 6.37 15.00 5.00
N GLN A 102 6.80 13.83 5.49
CA GLN A 102 6.18 13.22 6.68
C GLN A 102 7.23 12.86 7.72
N THR A 103 6.83 12.84 9.00
CA THR A 103 7.68 12.40 10.10
C THR A 103 8.31 11.05 9.77
N PRO A 104 9.60 10.84 10.03
CA PRO A 104 10.25 9.56 9.80
C PRO A 104 9.39 8.48 10.46
N LEU A 105 8.86 7.55 9.67
CA LEU A 105 8.54 6.25 10.25
C LEU A 105 9.91 5.71 10.63
N ASP A 106 10.10 5.39 11.90
CA ASP A 106 11.36 4.81 12.38
C ASP A 106 11.82 3.74 11.36
N SER A 107 13.08 3.82 10.92
CA SER A 107 13.68 2.75 10.12
C SER A 107 14.02 1.57 11.06
N ASP A 108 14.52 0.44 10.54
CA ASP A 108 14.96 -0.69 11.35
C ASP A 108 13.90 -1.35 12.27
N GLU A 109 14.31 -1.97 13.37
CA GLU A 109 13.45 -2.66 14.33
C GLU A 109 12.55 -1.72 15.13
N ARG A 110 12.81 -0.41 15.09
CA ARG A 110 11.94 0.62 15.66
C ARG A 110 10.76 0.92 14.75
N GLY A 111 10.91 0.60 13.46
CA GLY A 111 9.91 0.84 12.42
C GLY A 111 8.71 -0.09 12.41
N ARG A 112 7.84 0.12 11.41
CA ARG A 112 6.60 -0.66 11.21
C ARG A 112 6.84 -2.17 11.16
N LEU A 113 7.94 -2.58 10.52
CA LEU A 113 8.26 -4.00 10.35
C LEU A 113 8.76 -4.65 11.65
N LYS A 114 9.34 -3.87 12.57
CA LYS A 114 9.97 -4.36 13.81
C LYS A 114 11.08 -5.39 13.54
N TYR A 115 11.29 -6.33 14.45
CA TYR A 115 12.35 -7.34 14.34
C TYR A 115 12.09 -8.38 13.24
N PRO A 116 13.14 -8.88 12.57
CA PRO A 116 13.03 -10.04 11.69
C PRO A 116 12.59 -11.29 12.48
N THR A 117 11.73 -12.11 11.89
CA THR A 117 11.30 -13.40 12.45
C THR A 117 11.95 -14.59 11.74
N THR A 118 12.45 -14.39 10.52
CA THR A 118 13.26 -15.36 9.77
C THR A 118 14.59 -14.76 9.34
N ALA A 119 15.57 -15.63 9.11
CA ALA A 119 16.73 -15.29 8.30
C ALA A 119 16.29 -15.11 6.84
N GLU A 120 17.21 -14.75 5.95
CA GLU A 120 16.89 -14.62 4.52
C GLU A 120 16.60 -16.00 3.91
N GLU A 121 15.34 -16.24 3.54
CA GLU A 121 14.84 -17.50 3.01
C GLU A 121 14.61 -17.41 1.49
N PRO A 122 14.66 -18.54 0.75
CA PRO A 122 14.38 -18.56 -0.68
C PRO A 122 12.90 -18.30 -1.00
N ALA A 123 12.63 -17.46 -2.01
CA ALA A 123 11.36 -17.36 -2.71
C ALA A 123 11.50 -17.98 -4.11
N VAL A 124 10.40 -18.34 -4.78
CA VAL A 124 10.51 -18.84 -6.17
C VAL A 124 10.92 -17.69 -7.09
N GLY A 125 12.19 -17.66 -7.49
CA GLY A 125 12.76 -16.57 -8.30
C GLY A 125 13.18 -15.33 -7.51
N GLY A 126 13.39 -15.44 -6.20
CA GLY A 126 13.78 -14.33 -5.34
C GLY A 126 14.18 -14.76 -3.93
N ARG A 127 14.24 -13.83 -2.98
CA ARG A 127 14.43 -14.11 -1.54
C ARG A 127 13.62 -13.16 -0.67
N TYR A 128 13.38 -13.54 0.58
CA TYR A 128 12.63 -12.73 1.54
C TYR A 128 13.12 -12.88 2.99
N ASN A 129 12.78 -11.90 3.82
CA ASN A 129 12.76 -12.03 5.28
C ASN A 129 11.36 -11.70 5.77
N ASN A 130 10.83 -12.53 6.68
CA ASN A 130 9.67 -12.15 7.48
C ASN A 130 10.14 -11.31 8.67
N PHE A 131 9.27 -10.38 9.08
CA PHE A 131 9.42 -9.52 10.23
C PHE A 131 8.12 -9.60 11.07
N GLN A 132 8.15 -9.17 12.33
CA GLN A 132 6.95 -9.22 13.17
C GLN A 132 5.78 -8.40 12.58
N GLY A 133 6.10 -7.33 11.85
CA GLY A 133 5.12 -6.43 11.24
C GLY A 133 4.88 -6.64 9.74
N GLY A 134 5.46 -7.67 9.10
CA GLY A 134 5.32 -7.88 7.66
C GLY A 134 6.45 -8.72 7.05
N ALA A 135 6.80 -8.44 5.80
CA ALA A 135 8.00 -8.99 5.18
C ALA A 135 8.60 -8.02 4.17
N ILE A 136 9.85 -8.27 3.83
CA ILE A 136 10.50 -7.65 2.68
C ILE A 136 10.93 -8.76 1.72
N THR A 137 10.64 -8.58 0.44
CA THR A 137 10.89 -9.57 -0.61
C THR A 137 11.50 -8.88 -1.83
N TYR A 138 12.44 -9.56 -2.51
CA TYR A 138 12.95 -9.13 -3.81
C TYR A 138 12.94 -10.26 -4.82
N GLU A 139 12.86 -9.89 -6.09
CA GLU A 139 12.96 -10.79 -7.25
C GLU A 139 14.39 -10.77 -7.81
N PHE A 140 14.90 -11.92 -8.25
CA PHE A 140 16.19 -12.01 -8.93
C PHE A 140 16.21 -11.16 -10.21
N GLY A 141 17.33 -10.46 -10.43
CA GLY A 141 17.48 -9.54 -11.57
C GLY A 141 16.80 -8.18 -11.39
N LYS A 142 16.18 -7.90 -10.24
CA LYS A 142 15.68 -6.57 -9.88
C LYS A 142 16.64 -5.84 -8.96
N ALA A 143 16.60 -4.51 -9.00
CA ALA A 143 17.48 -3.62 -8.23
C ALA A 143 16.88 -3.18 -6.89
N SER A 144 15.73 -3.73 -6.47
CA SER A 144 15.02 -3.26 -5.27
C SER A 144 14.23 -4.38 -4.61
N ALA A 145 14.16 -4.31 -3.28
CA ALA A 145 13.25 -5.10 -2.45
C ALA A 145 12.06 -4.23 -2.01
N TYR A 146 10.93 -4.87 -1.74
CA TYR A 146 9.69 -4.19 -1.37
C TYR A 146 9.09 -4.78 -0.10
N ALA A 147 8.59 -3.89 0.77
CA ALA A 147 7.93 -4.28 2.00
C ALA A 147 6.44 -4.56 1.75
N THR A 148 5.91 -5.63 2.34
CA THR A 148 4.48 -5.98 2.32
C THR A 148 4.03 -6.25 3.76
N TRP A 149 2.79 -5.90 4.10
CA TRP A 149 2.21 -6.18 5.43
C TRP A 149 0.68 -6.09 5.39
N GLY A 150 0.04 -6.37 6.53
CA GLY A 150 -1.40 -6.16 6.72
C GLY A 150 -2.25 -6.84 5.63
N ASP A 151 -3.39 -6.22 5.30
CA ASP A 151 -4.35 -6.80 4.35
C ASP A 151 -3.81 -6.95 2.93
N ILE A 152 -2.85 -6.09 2.53
CA ILE A 152 -2.15 -6.23 1.26
C ILE A 152 -1.36 -7.55 1.23
N ARG A 153 -0.55 -7.79 2.26
CA ARG A 153 0.22 -9.04 2.37
C ARG A 153 -0.70 -10.25 2.55
N ASN A 154 -1.79 -10.12 3.32
CA ASN A 154 -2.74 -11.20 3.54
C ASN A 154 -3.42 -11.61 2.22
N THR A 155 -3.87 -10.65 1.43
CA THR A 155 -4.47 -10.91 0.12
C THR A 155 -3.44 -11.52 -0.84
N TRP A 156 -2.22 -10.98 -0.87
CA TRP A 156 -1.14 -11.55 -1.69
C TRP A 156 -0.84 -13.00 -1.33
N SER A 157 -0.77 -13.29 -0.02
CA SER A 157 -0.60 -14.63 0.54
C SER A 157 -1.70 -15.59 0.12
N GLN A 158 -2.97 -15.20 0.28
CA GLN A 158 -4.14 -16.00 -0.09
C GLN A 158 -4.19 -16.32 -1.59
N ASN A 159 -3.50 -15.53 -2.41
CA ASN A 159 -3.44 -15.69 -3.86
C ASN A 159 -2.15 -16.35 -4.35
N GLY A 160 -1.37 -16.98 -3.47
CA GLY A 160 -0.19 -17.77 -3.84
C GLY A 160 1.14 -16.99 -3.87
N TYR A 161 1.21 -15.83 -3.22
CA TYR A 161 2.40 -14.99 -3.17
C TYR A 161 3.02 -14.73 -4.57
N GLU A 162 4.34 -14.84 -4.71
CA GLU A 162 5.06 -14.57 -5.95
C GLU A 162 4.79 -15.59 -7.06
N THR A 163 4.33 -16.79 -6.70
CA THR A 163 3.92 -17.83 -7.65
C THR A 163 2.48 -17.66 -8.12
N GLY A 164 1.74 -16.78 -7.44
CA GLY A 164 0.34 -16.49 -7.67
C GLY A 164 0.07 -15.55 -8.82
N GLN A 165 -1.22 -15.23 -9.00
CA GLN A 165 -1.68 -14.36 -10.10
C GLN A 165 -1.11 -12.94 -10.07
N TYR A 166 -0.60 -12.46 -8.92
CA TYR A 166 -0.04 -11.13 -8.78
C TYR A 166 1.48 -11.07 -9.05
N GLY A 167 2.22 -12.16 -8.83
CA GLY A 167 3.68 -12.16 -8.90
C GLY A 167 4.35 -11.40 -7.74
N PHE A 168 5.62 -11.02 -7.90
CA PHE A 168 6.37 -10.25 -6.89
C PHE A 168 5.83 -8.82 -6.71
N PRO A 169 5.93 -8.21 -5.51
CA PRO A 169 5.71 -6.78 -5.35
C PRO A 169 6.68 -5.97 -6.21
N SER A 170 6.22 -4.85 -6.75
CA SER A 170 6.99 -3.95 -7.62
C SER A 170 6.97 -2.48 -7.17
N SER A 171 6.31 -2.19 -6.04
CA SER A 171 6.36 -0.90 -5.35
C SER A 171 6.28 -1.12 -3.84
N ASP A 172 6.53 -0.08 -3.05
CA ASP A 172 6.07 -0.06 -1.65
C ASP A 172 4.56 0.18 -1.56
N GLU A 173 3.99 0.00 -0.36
CA GLU A 173 2.63 0.45 -0.06
C GLU A 173 2.53 1.96 -0.24
N LEU A 174 1.77 2.38 -1.24
CA LEU A 174 1.31 3.74 -1.42
C LEU A 174 0.23 4.01 -0.36
N ARG A 175 0.55 4.86 0.62
CA ARG A 175 -0.45 5.35 1.58
C ARG A 175 -0.99 6.68 1.09
N CYS A 176 -2.29 6.74 0.85
CA CYS A 176 -2.94 7.99 0.51
C CYS A 176 -3.24 8.74 1.82
N ALA A 177 -2.70 9.96 1.98
CA ALA A 177 -3.18 10.84 3.03
C ALA A 177 -4.61 11.25 2.65
N ALA A 178 -5.61 10.83 3.43
CA ALA A 178 -6.83 11.61 3.51
C ALA A 178 -6.40 13.04 3.88
N ALA A 179 -7.05 14.05 3.30
CA ALA A 179 -6.92 15.43 3.78
C ALA A 179 -7.01 15.44 5.32
N PRO A 180 -6.36 16.40 6.00
CA PRO A 180 -6.43 16.50 7.46
C PRO A 180 -7.84 16.92 7.87
N SER A 181 -8.82 16.02 7.78
CA SER A 181 -10.03 16.12 8.56
C SER A 181 -9.69 15.57 9.93
N SER A 182 -9.93 16.37 10.95
CA SER A 182 -9.77 16.14 12.38
C SER A 182 -10.46 14.89 12.95
N ASN A 183 -11.02 14.02 12.10
CA ASN A 183 -11.66 12.75 12.44
C ASN A 183 -11.12 11.58 11.60
N GLY A 184 -9.79 11.41 11.58
CA GLY A 184 -9.09 10.14 11.40
C GLY A 184 -9.56 9.18 10.28
N THR A 185 -8.63 8.87 9.38
CA THR A 185 -8.66 7.76 8.38
C THR A 185 -9.40 8.11 7.08
N PHE A 186 -9.27 7.23 6.07
CA PHE A 186 -9.96 7.21 4.76
C PHE A 186 -9.11 7.60 3.54
N GLY A 187 -8.08 6.81 3.28
CA GLY A 187 -7.56 6.54 1.94
C GLY A 187 -7.21 5.05 1.85
N ALA A 188 -7.62 4.36 0.79
CA ALA A 188 -7.20 2.97 0.58
C ALA A 188 -5.69 2.94 0.32
N ALA A 189 -4.90 2.18 1.09
CA ALA A 189 -3.51 1.97 0.72
C ALA A 189 -3.43 0.92 -0.39
N GLY A 190 -2.46 1.04 -1.30
CA GLY A 190 -2.33 0.14 -2.44
C GLY A 190 -0.87 -0.18 -2.75
N GLN A 191 -0.61 -1.38 -3.24
CA GLN A 191 0.73 -1.81 -3.66
C GLN A 191 0.68 -2.49 -5.03
N LEU A 192 1.65 -2.18 -5.89
CA LEU A 192 1.80 -2.76 -7.21
C LEU A 192 2.53 -4.10 -7.16
N PHE A 193 2.12 -5.02 -8.04
CA PHE A 193 2.75 -6.31 -8.25
C PHE A 193 3.09 -6.55 -9.74
N LYS A 194 4.05 -7.45 -10.00
CA LYS A 194 4.68 -7.73 -11.31
C LYS A 194 3.69 -8.10 -12.40
N SER A 195 2.63 -8.84 -12.05
CA SER A 195 1.57 -9.22 -12.99
C SER A 195 0.73 -7.99 -13.36
N GLY A 196 1.24 -7.23 -14.34
CA GLY A 196 0.44 -6.36 -15.21
C GLY A 196 -0.36 -5.23 -14.56
N SER A 197 0.23 -4.47 -13.63
CA SER A 197 -0.42 -3.30 -13.00
C SER A 197 -1.54 -3.60 -11.98
N THR A 198 -1.56 -4.80 -11.42
CA THR A 198 -2.58 -5.17 -10.43
C THR A 198 -2.22 -4.62 -9.06
N TYR A 199 -3.12 -3.82 -8.48
CA TYR A 199 -3.00 -3.39 -7.10
C TYR A 199 -3.58 -4.45 -6.16
N ILE A 200 -2.96 -4.62 -5.02
CA ILE A 200 -3.65 -5.14 -3.85
C ILE A 200 -3.87 -3.95 -2.93
N THR A 201 -5.10 -3.77 -2.46
CA THR A 201 -5.45 -2.68 -1.55
C THR A 201 -5.55 -3.18 -0.12
N SER A 202 -5.36 -2.29 0.85
CA SER A 202 -5.47 -2.62 2.27
C SER A 202 -6.89 -2.91 2.74
N GLY A 203 -7.85 -3.12 1.83
CA GLY A 203 -9.22 -3.49 2.18
C GLY A 203 -9.95 -2.48 3.06
N VAL A 204 -9.46 -1.24 3.21
CA VAL A 204 -10.13 -0.19 4.00
C VAL A 204 -11.39 0.20 3.24
N SER A 205 -12.46 -0.53 3.54
CA SER A 205 -13.81 0.00 3.47
C SER A 205 -13.79 1.34 4.19
N GLY A 206 -14.36 2.38 3.57
CA GLY A 206 -14.64 3.61 4.29
C GLY A 206 -15.42 3.36 5.59
N PRO A 207 -15.77 4.39 6.36
CA PRO A 207 -16.31 4.29 7.73
C PRO A 207 -17.59 3.43 7.90
N PHE A 208 -18.11 2.86 6.82
CA PHE A 208 -19.25 1.98 6.78
C PHE A 208 -18.85 0.66 6.11
N GLY A 209 -18.20 -0.22 6.89
CA GLY A 209 -17.78 -1.55 6.44
C GLY A 209 -18.87 -2.28 5.65
N ASN A 210 -18.47 -2.94 4.55
CA ASN A 210 -19.26 -3.90 3.77
C ASN A 210 -20.73 -3.54 3.46
N ARG A 211 -21.09 -2.26 3.39
CA ARG A 211 -22.42 -1.83 2.94
C ARG A 211 -22.29 -1.20 1.56
N ILE A 212 -22.96 -1.82 0.58
CA ILE A 212 -23.25 -1.31 -0.78
C ILE A 212 -24.23 -0.11 -0.69
N GLY A 213 -24.01 0.82 0.24
CA GLY A 213 -24.97 1.83 0.67
C GLY A 213 -24.79 3.22 0.07
N TYR A 214 -23.70 3.50 -0.63
CA TYR A 214 -23.38 4.87 -1.09
C TYR A 214 -23.13 4.99 -2.60
N THR A 215 -23.50 3.98 -3.38
CA THR A 215 -23.44 4.05 -4.84
C THR A 215 -24.78 4.45 -5.43
N ALA A 216 -24.74 5.19 -6.53
CA ALA A 216 -25.90 5.44 -7.36
C ALA A 216 -26.19 4.29 -8.35
N VAL A 217 -25.34 3.25 -8.38
CA VAL A 217 -25.50 2.08 -9.24
C VAL A 217 -26.61 1.18 -8.72
N ASP A 218 -27.45 0.70 -9.62
CA ASP A 218 -28.31 -0.44 -9.34
C ASP A 218 -27.44 -1.72 -9.28
N ALA A 219 -27.29 -2.27 -8.08
CA ALA A 219 -26.41 -3.41 -7.85
C ALA A 219 -26.87 -4.70 -8.56
N PHE A 220 -28.16 -4.82 -8.88
CA PHE A 220 -28.69 -6.00 -9.55
C PHE A 220 -28.48 -5.92 -11.06
N SER A 221 -28.88 -4.82 -11.68
CA SER A 221 -28.73 -4.63 -13.13
C SER A 221 -27.33 -4.17 -13.55
N LYS A 222 -26.49 -3.76 -12.58
CA LYS A 222 -25.20 -3.10 -12.82
C LYS A 222 -25.33 -1.92 -13.78
N THR A 223 -26.37 -1.12 -13.61
CA THR A 223 -26.60 0.08 -14.41
C THR A 223 -26.58 1.34 -13.56
N LEU A 224 -26.01 2.41 -14.10
CA LEU A 224 -26.14 3.76 -13.57
C LEU A 224 -26.78 4.64 -14.63
N LYS A 225 -27.88 5.30 -14.29
CA LYS A 225 -28.55 6.20 -15.21
C LYS A 225 -28.43 7.64 -14.75
N LEU A 226 -27.91 8.49 -15.63
CA LEU A 226 -27.77 9.92 -15.42
C LEU A 226 -29.00 10.65 -15.97
N THR A 227 -29.65 11.41 -15.10
CA THR A 227 -30.77 12.30 -15.42
C THR A 227 -30.41 13.76 -15.12
N GLY A 228 -31.23 14.72 -15.56
CA GLY A 228 -30.96 16.15 -15.36
C GLY A 228 -30.06 16.74 -16.44
N SER A 229 -29.46 17.88 -16.14
CA SER A 229 -28.67 18.65 -17.10
C SER A 229 -27.58 19.43 -16.41
N THR A 230 -26.48 19.66 -17.13
CA THR A 230 -25.39 20.52 -16.71
C THR A 230 -24.89 21.34 -17.89
N LYS A 231 -24.39 22.55 -17.63
CA LYS A 231 -23.63 23.36 -18.58
C LYS A 231 -22.32 22.66 -19.01
N TYR A 232 -21.82 21.71 -18.21
CA TYR A 232 -20.56 20.99 -18.41
C TYR A 232 -20.74 19.64 -19.14
N GLN A 233 -21.74 19.56 -20.02
CA GLN A 233 -22.15 18.30 -20.67
C GLN A 233 -21.01 17.60 -21.42
N THR A 234 -20.12 18.34 -22.07
CA THR A 234 -18.94 17.78 -22.75
C THR A 234 -18.01 17.03 -21.77
N ASN A 235 -17.78 17.60 -20.58
CA ASN A 235 -16.94 17.00 -19.55
C ASN A 235 -17.62 15.78 -18.92
N LEU A 236 -18.95 15.83 -18.74
CA LEU A 236 -19.73 14.68 -18.31
C LEU A 236 -19.67 13.53 -19.34
N ASN A 237 -19.82 13.84 -20.63
CA ASN A 237 -19.71 12.84 -21.71
C ASN A 237 -18.32 12.18 -21.70
N TYR A 238 -17.27 12.96 -21.49
CA TYR A 238 -15.91 12.45 -21.34
C TYR A 238 -15.81 11.47 -20.16
N ALA A 239 -16.32 11.85 -18.99
CA ALA A 239 -16.31 11.02 -17.79
C ALA A 239 -17.06 9.69 -17.99
N VAL A 240 -18.28 9.75 -18.57
CA VAL A 240 -19.07 8.57 -18.92
C VAL A 240 -18.31 7.66 -19.88
N GLY A 241 -17.67 8.23 -20.91
CA GLY A 241 -16.84 7.48 -21.85
C GLY A 241 -15.68 6.75 -21.17
N LYS A 242 -15.01 7.37 -20.20
CA LYS A 242 -13.92 6.72 -19.44
C LYS A 242 -14.40 5.57 -18.59
N TRP A 243 -15.50 5.72 -17.87
CA TRP A 243 -16.01 4.66 -16.98
C TRP A 243 -16.68 3.50 -17.74
N ASN A 244 -17.18 3.74 -18.96
CA ASN A 244 -17.71 2.71 -19.85
C ASN A 244 -16.62 2.03 -20.74
N ASP A 245 -15.36 2.44 -20.66
CA ASP A 245 -14.29 1.93 -21.53
C ASP A 245 -13.90 0.49 -21.18
N THR A 246 -14.53 -0.48 -21.84
CA THR A 246 -14.24 -1.92 -21.65
C THR A 246 -12.82 -2.28 -22.07
N SER A 247 -12.19 -1.54 -22.97
CA SER A 247 -10.80 -1.78 -23.38
C SER A 247 -9.79 -1.45 -22.27
N ALA A 248 -10.17 -0.54 -21.36
CA ALA A 248 -9.41 -0.22 -20.17
C ALA A 248 -9.66 -1.19 -19.00
N GLY A 249 -10.45 -2.25 -19.21
CA GLY A 249 -10.89 -3.17 -18.14
C GLY A 249 -11.93 -2.56 -17.20
N LEU A 250 -12.66 -1.55 -17.66
CA LEU A 250 -13.82 -0.94 -16.98
C LEU A 250 -15.12 -1.47 -17.60
N GLY A 251 -16.23 -0.74 -17.45
CA GLY A 251 -17.52 -1.11 -18.06
C GLY A 251 -18.25 -2.30 -17.42
N LYS A 252 -17.89 -2.67 -16.19
CA LYS A 252 -18.66 -3.64 -15.37
C LYS A 252 -20.03 -3.08 -14.96
N VAL A 253 -20.12 -1.77 -14.89
CA VAL A 253 -21.34 -0.99 -14.71
C VAL A 253 -21.62 -0.23 -16.00
N THR A 254 -22.82 -0.38 -16.55
CA THR A 254 -23.23 0.37 -17.75
C THR A 254 -23.78 1.72 -17.35
N ILE A 255 -23.09 2.79 -17.73
CA ILE A 255 -23.54 4.17 -17.48
C ILE A 255 -24.26 4.71 -18.71
N THR A 256 -25.50 5.15 -18.54
CA THR A 256 -26.31 5.74 -19.62
C THR A 256 -26.80 7.13 -19.27
N GLN A 257 -27.04 7.95 -20.28
CA GLN A 257 -27.61 9.30 -20.14
C GLN A 257 -28.98 9.36 -20.81
N GLY A 258 -29.95 10.04 -20.19
CA GLY A 258 -31.25 10.32 -20.80
C GLY A 258 -32.42 10.22 -19.82
N ALA A 259 -33.62 10.57 -20.28
CA ALA A 259 -34.82 10.53 -19.44
C ALA A 259 -35.20 9.08 -19.08
N SER A 260 -35.46 8.79 -17.80
CA SER A 260 -36.48 7.79 -17.43
C SER A 260 -37.07 8.04 -16.06
N ALA A 261 -38.35 7.69 -15.97
CA ALA A 261 -39.08 7.50 -14.73
C ALA A 261 -38.51 6.28 -13.97
N GLY A 262 -37.82 6.53 -12.86
CA GLY A 262 -37.33 5.50 -11.94
C GLY A 262 -36.71 6.14 -10.70
N SER A 263 -36.88 5.52 -9.54
CA SER A 263 -36.42 6.02 -8.23
C SER A 263 -34.92 5.81 -7.95
N ALA A 264 -34.18 5.22 -8.90
CA ALA A 264 -32.77 4.84 -8.73
C ALA A 264 -31.79 5.63 -9.62
N ASN A 265 -32.18 6.79 -10.17
CA ASN A 265 -31.30 7.58 -11.04
C ASN A 265 -30.29 8.43 -10.24
N LEU A 266 -29.16 8.77 -10.88
CA LEU A 266 -28.25 9.83 -10.46
C LEU A 266 -28.63 11.11 -11.19
N THR A 267 -29.07 12.12 -10.45
CA THR A 267 -29.38 13.43 -11.04
C THR A 267 -28.12 14.24 -11.21
N VAL A 268 -27.95 14.89 -12.36
CA VAL A 268 -26.88 15.84 -12.63
C VAL A 268 -27.46 17.25 -12.54
N SER A 269 -26.74 18.13 -11.84
CA SER A 269 -27.15 19.53 -11.67
C SER A 269 -25.95 20.46 -11.53
N ASP A 270 -26.13 21.73 -11.86
CA ASP A 270 -25.17 22.78 -11.54
C ASP A 270 -25.57 23.46 -10.23
N VAL A 271 -24.59 23.74 -9.37
CA VAL A 271 -24.76 24.46 -8.11
C VAL A 271 -23.88 25.70 -8.08
N ASN A 272 -24.26 26.69 -7.28
CA ASN A 272 -23.47 27.90 -7.07
C ASN A 272 -23.30 28.09 -5.57
N ILE A 273 -22.24 27.49 -5.01
CA ILE A 273 -21.98 27.47 -3.56
C ILE A 273 -20.57 28.02 -3.32
N PRO A 274 -20.44 29.33 -3.02
CA PRO A 274 -19.17 29.93 -2.63
C PRO A 274 -18.61 29.28 -1.37
N GLY A 275 -17.32 28.92 -1.38
CA GLY A 275 -16.68 28.20 -0.27
C GLY A 275 -17.03 26.70 -0.21
N GLY A 276 -17.81 26.19 -1.17
CA GLY A 276 -18.08 24.77 -1.34
C GLY A 276 -16.97 24.02 -2.08
N PHE A 277 -17.21 22.75 -2.42
CA PHE A 277 -16.32 21.93 -3.23
C PHE A 277 -16.40 22.28 -4.72
N ILE A 278 -15.39 21.92 -5.52
CA ILE A 278 -15.37 22.16 -6.99
C ILE A 278 -16.40 21.30 -7.75
N GLY A 279 -16.75 20.15 -7.18
CA GLY A 279 -17.79 19.23 -7.61
C GLY A 279 -18.19 18.41 -6.39
N GLN A 280 -19.36 17.78 -6.44
CA GLN A 280 -19.83 16.96 -5.33
C GLN A 280 -20.79 15.88 -5.81
N TYR A 281 -20.49 14.63 -5.51
CA TYR A 281 -21.50 13.60 -5.38
C TYR A 281 -22.15 13.67 -3.99
N SER A 282 -23.48 13.83 -3.97
CA SER A 282 -24.30 13.76 -2.77
C SER A 282 -25.02 12.42 -2.70
N PRO A 283 -24.61 11.48 -1.83
CA PRO A 283 -25.24 10.17 -1.74
C PRO A 283 -26.70 10.22 -1.29
N GLY A 284 -27.02 11.14 -0.37
CA GLY A 284 -28.37 11.25 0.21
C GLY A 284 -29.42 11.64 -0.83
N ASN A 285 -29.08 12.54 -1.75
CA ASN A 285 -29.98 13.01 -2.80
C ASN A 285 -29.68 12.39 -4.17
N ARG A 286 -28.69 11.49 -4.25
CA ARG A 286 -28.18 10.87 -5.49
C ARG A 286 -27.99 11.92 -6.58
N THR A 287 -27.19 12.94 -6.25
CA THR A 287 -26.93 14.07 -7.15
C THR A 287 -25.44 14.21 -7.41
N LEU A 288 -25.06 14.34 -8.68
CA LEU A 288 -23.73 14.75 -9.12
C LEU A 288 -23.79 16.24 -9.46
N GLN A 289 -23.11 17.04 -8.65
CA GLN A 289 -23.21 18.50 -8.64
C GLN A 289 -21.92 19.12 -9.19
N PHE A 290 -22.05 19.99 -10.18
CA PHE A 290 -20.95 20.79 -10.70
C PHE A 290 -21.01 22.19 -10.09
N ASN A 291 -19.95 22.63 -9.39
CA ASN A 291 -19.96 23.95 -8.76
C ASN A 291 -19.51 25.04 -9.74
N ASP A 292 -20.48 25.79 -10.24
CA ASP A 292 -20.31 26.85 -11.24
C ASP A 292 -19.36 27.96 -10.75
N VAL A 293 -19.25 28.16 -9.43
CA VAL A 293 -18.33 29.15 -8.81
C VAL A 293 -16.89 28.90 -9.22
N TYR A 294 -16.46 27.65 -9.41
CA TYR A 294 -15.06 27.28 -9.63
C TYR A 294 -14.79 26.71 -11.03
N LEU A 295 -15.82 26.16 -11.70
CA LEU A 295 -15.69 25.50 -13.00
C LEU A 295 -15.96 26.44 -14.19
N ALA A 296 -16.64 27.57 -13.99
CA ALA A 296 -17.00 28.47 -15.06
C ALA A 296 -15.77 29.18 -15.67
N PRO A 297 -15.78 29.54 -16.97
CA PRO A 297 -14.74 30.37 -17.55
C PRO A 297 -14.55 31.68 -16.76
N GLY A 298 -13.31 31.99 -16.38
CA GLY A 298 -13.02 33.17 -15.55
C GLY A 298 -13.35 33.02 -14.06
N ALA A 299 -13.75 31.83 -13.61
CA ALA A 299 -14.00 31.54 -12.20
C ALA A 299 -12.75 31.76 -11.32
N PRO A 300 -12.93 32.16 -10.04
CA PRO A 300 -11.85 32.20 -9.06
C PRO A 300 -11.19 30.83 -8.88
N SER A 301 -9.96 30.85 -8.37
CA SER A 301 -9.26 29.63 -7.99
C SER A 301 -9.84 29.03 -6.70
N TYR A 302 -9.88 27.70 -6.63
CA TYR A 302 -10.17 26.96 -5.41
C TYR A 302 -8.84 26.50 -4.81
N ASN A 303 -8.58 26.89 -3.55
CA ASN A 303 -7.32 26.62 -2.85
C ASN A 303 -6.06 26.97 -3.70
N GLY A 304 -6.06 28.17 -4.29
CA GLY A 304 -4.95 28.67 -5.13
C GLY A 304 -4.88 28.06 -6.53
N THR A 305 -5.75 27.10 -6.87
CA THR A 305 -5.73 26.39 -8.16
C THR A 305 -6.94 26.73 -9.02
N SER A 306 -6.74 27.12 -10.29
CA SER A 306 -7.83 27.41 -11.24
C SER A 306 -8.39 26.13 -11.85
N TYR A 307 -9.72 25.97 -11.83
CA TYR A 307 -10.46 24.81 -12.40
C TYR A 307 -11.27 25.19 -13.65
N ALA A 308 -11.17 26.43 -14.11
CA ALA A 308 -11.86 26.99 -15.28
C ALA A 308 -11.30 26.50 -16.63
N ASN A 309 -10.88 25.24 -16.73
CA ASN A 309 -10.36 24.63 -17.96
C ASN A 309 -10.87 23.20 -18.12
N ASP A 310 -10.96 22.74 -19.37
CA ASP A 310 -11.52 21.42 -19.68
C ASP A 310 -10.72 20.26 -19.07
N THR A 311 -9.41 20.43 -18.89
CA THR A 311 -8.60 19.36 -18.29
C THR A 311 -9.08 19.03 -16.89
N ARG A 312 -9.26 20.07 -16.08
CA ARG A 312 -9.72 19.95 -14.70
C ARG A 312 -11.21 19.68 -14.60
N ARG A 313 -12.04 20.25 -15.47
CA ARG A 313 -13.47 19.90 -15.54
C ARG A 313 -13.69 18.43 -15.87
N ASN A 314 -12.90 17.86 -16.79
CA ASN A 314 -12.90 16.41 -17.07
C ASN A 314 -12.48 15.62 -15.84
N HIS A 315 -11.42 16.03 -15.15
CA HIS A 315 -11.01 15.39 -13.89
C HIS A 315 -12.15 15.41 -12.86
N THR A 316 -12.73 16.58 -12.58
CA THR A 316 -13.86 16.73 -11.63
C THR A 316 -15.04 15.85 -12.03
N ALA A 317 -15.47 15.90 -13.30
CA ALA A 317 -16.56 15.05 -13.78
C ALA A 317 -16.28 13.55 -13.60
N SER A 318 -15.07 13.10 -13.98
CA SER A 318 -14.65 11.72 -13.84
C SER A 318 -14.53 11.28 -12.37
N HIS A 319 -14.04 12.16 -11.50
CA HIS A 319 -13.84 11.94 -10.07
C HIS A 319 -15.17 11.79 -9.33
N GLU A 320 -16.07 12.77 -9.49
CA GLU A 320 -17.39 12.72 -8.83
C GLU A 320 -18.22 11.54 -9.33
N LEU A 321 -18.10 11.20 -10.62
CA LEU A 321 -18.75 10.00 -11.17
C LEU A 321 -18.15 8.71 -10.57
N GLY A 322 -16.85 8.70 -10.25
CA GLY A 322 -16.22 7.61 -9.50
C GLY A 322 -16.83 7.43 -8.11
N HIS A 323 -17.13 8.51 -7.38
CA HIS A 323 -17.85 8.43 -6.12
C HIS A 323 -19.27 7.87 -6.29
N ALA A 324 -19.98 8.27 -7.35
CA ALA A 324 -21.28 7.69 -7.64
C ALA A 324 -21.20 6.18 -7.97
N LEU A 325 -20.09 5.71 -8.55
CA LEU A 325 -19.78 4.30 -8.76
C LEU A 325 -19.30 3.57 -7.48
N GLY A 326 -19.25 4.27 -6.33
CA GLY A 326 -18.90 3.71 -5.03
C GLY A 326 -17.41 3.75 -4.69
N LEU A 327 -16.57 4.44 -5.47
CA LEU A 327 -15.16 4.57 -5.17
C LEU A 327 -14.91 5.60 -4.06
N TYR A 328 -13.95 5.30 -3.19
CA TYR A 328 -13.40 6.22 -2.21
C TYR A 328 -12.16 6.94 -2.75
N HIS A 329 -11.72 7.97 -2.02
CA HIS A 329 -10.47 8.62 -2.35
C HIS A 329 -9.29 7.65 -2.33
N SER A 330 -8.46 7.75 -3.37
CA SER A 330 -7.25 6.98 -3.56
C SER A 330 -6.02 7.90 -3.51
N CYS A 331 -4.92 7.50 -4.14
CA CYS A 331 -3.62 8.12 -3.92
C CYS A 331 -3.35 9.31 -4.83
N GLU A 332 -2.38 10.13 -4.41
CA GLU A 332 -1.77 11.12 -5.29
C GLU A 332 -1.34 10.43 -6.59
N THR A 333 -1.60 11.06 -7.75
CA THR A 333 -1.50 10.51 -9.13
C THR A 333 -2.64 9.64 -9.64
N GLN A 334 -3.65 9.33 -8.82
CA GLN A 334 -4.85 8.62 -9.26
C GLN A 334 -6.00 9.57 -9.59
N LEU A 335 -7.04 9.07 -10.24
CA LEU A 335 -8.25 9.85 -10.51
C LEU A 335 -8.97 10.21 -9.22
N MET A 336 -9.10 9.27 -8.28
CA MET A 336 -9.83 9.48 -7.03
C MET A 336 -9.01 10.23 -5.95
N THR A 337 -7.98 10.98 -6.32
CA THR A 337 -7.26 11.85 -5.36
C THR A 337 -8.12 13.06 -4.97
N PRO A 338 -8.16 13.46 -3.69
CA PRO A 338 -9.16 14.40 -3.16
C PRO A 338 -9.12 15.82 -3.75
N ILE A 339 -7.95 16.34 -4.15
CA ILE A 339 -7.82 17.70 -4.73
C ILE A 339 -6.57 17.83 -5.62
N ASN A 340 -6.52 18.89 -6.43
CA ASN A 340 -5.35 19.41 -7.16
C ASN A 340 -4.75 18.49 -8.24
N SER A 341 -5.57 17.60 -8.82
CA SER A 341 -5.12 16.70 -9.88
C SER A 341 -5.58 17.14 -11.26
N THR A 342 -4.85 16.66 -12.26
CA THR A 342 -5.16 16.77 -13.70
C THR A 342 -5.39 15.39 -14.33
N VAL A 343 -5.43 14.33 -13.52
CA VAL A 343 -5.66 12.95 -13.97
C VAL A 343 -7.11 12.79 -14.43
N GLN A 344 -7.34 12.63 -15.72
CA GLN A 344 -8.70 12.72 -16.26
C GLN A 344 -9.46 11.39 -16.30
N GLY A 345 -8.78 10.25 -16.13
CA GLY A 345 -9.41 8.93 -16.23
C GLY A 345 -8.87 7.95 -15.19
N PRO A 346 -9.56 6.82 -14.95
CA PRO A 346 -9.18 5.88 -13.91
C PRO A 346 -7.79 5.28 -14.18
N ASN A 347 -6.90 5.41 -13.21
CA ASN A 347 -5.58 4.82 -13.24
C ASN A 347 -5.60 3.41 -12.65
N PRO A 348 -4.51 2.62 -12.75
CA PRO A 348 -4.50 1.23 -12.33
C PRO A 348 -5.04 0.93 -10.91
N LEU A 349 -4.83 1.80 -9.90
CA LEU A 349 -5.42 1.60 -8.57
C LEU A 349 -6.93 1.82 -8.59
N ASP A 350 -7.41 2.89 -9.23
CA ASP A 350 -8.85 3.17 -9.38
C ASP A 350 -9.56 2.02 -10.12
N ARG A 351 -8.93 1.49 -11.18
CA ARG A 351 -9.46 0.34 -11.95
C ARG A 351 -9.52 -0.93 -11.12
N THR A 352 -8.51 -1.18 -10.29
CA THR A 352 -8.50 -2.33 -9.39
C THR A 352 -9.62 -2.21 -8.36
N ILE A 353 -9.76 -1.06 -7.71
CA ILE A 353 -10.84 -0.81 -6.74
C ILE A 353 -12.20 -0.98 -7.40
N TYR A 354 -12.40 -0.36 -8.57
CA TYR A 354 -13.62 -0.49 -9.36
C TYR A 354 -13.94 -1.95 -9.69
N ASN A 355 -12.96 -2.70 -10.19
CA ASN A 355 -13.17 -4.09 -10.53
C ASN A 355 -13.50 -4.92 -9.30
N ASN A 356 -12.81 -4.74 -8.16
CA ASN A 356 -13.15 -5.46 -6.95
C ASN A 356 -14.57 -5.15 -6.44
N LEU A 357 -15.04 -3.91 -6.59
CA LEU A 357 -16.40 -3.54 -6.22
C LEU A 357 -17.47 -4.20 -7.09
N TRP A 358 -17.21 -4.35 -8.40
CA TRP A 358 -18.21 -4.75 -9.39
C TRP A 358 -17.99 -6.14 -10.03
N SER A 359 -16.93 -6.85 -9.59
CA SER A 359 -16.64 -8.23 -9.95
C SER A 359 -17.39 -9.18 -9.02
N ASN A 360 -18.69 -9.30 -9.25
CA ASN A 360 -19.55 -10.43 -8.86
C ASN A 360 -20.75 -10.41 -9.79
#